data_AF-A0A359MUL3-F1
#
_entry.id   AF-A0A359MUL3-F1
#
_cell.length_a   1.000
_cell.length_b   1.000
_cell.length_c   1.000
_cell.angle_alpha   90.00
_cell.angle_beta   90.00
_cell.angle_gamma   90.00
#
_symmetry.space_group_name_H-M   'P 1'
#
loop_
_entity.id
_entity.type
_entity.pdbx_description
1 polymer ?
#
loop_
_entity_poly.entity_id
_entity_poly.type
_entity_poly.pdbx_seq_one_letter_code
_entity_poly.pdbx_strand_id
1 'polypeptide(L)'
;MANLFSGLEALGLKNLSNMDVYDEKEKEVKAAVEKEEKQPFDEADYIYDKTYICPVCDKKFKSKTVKTGRSKLERIDSDLRPVYQFVDPLKYDAIVCPHCGFAALSRFFKYVTSMQASLIRSNISSSFRGIKEDKEVYTYDDAIVRHKLVLVNTIVKKAKTSERAYTCLKIAWLLRGKAESLEETDKDYQKQVEALAKEEMEFIKNAYEGFEEAFSTETFPMCGMDENTVTLLVAELARKIGKTEESGRWISKILTARDANERIKAKAREIKELIQEDKNS
;
A
#
# COMPACT_ATOMS: atom_id res chain seq x y z
N MET A 1 20.35 42.76 9.55
CA MET A 1 19.73 41.50 9.10
C MET A 1 19.21 41.75 7.69
N ALA A 2 19.67 40.94 6.73
CA ALA A 2 19.26 41.10 5.34
C ALA A 2 17.76 40.78 5.24
N ASN A 3 16.98 41.69 4.67
CA ASN A 3 15.57 41.42 4.35
C ASN A 3 15.54 40.20 3.40
N LEU A 4 15.06 39.08 3.92
CA LEU A 4 15.05 37.77 3.26
C LEU A 4 14.22 37.75 1.95
N PHE A 5 13.47 38.81 1.69
CA PHE A 5 12.44 38.89 0.65
C PHE A 5 12.59 40.08 -0.32
N SER A 6 13.75 40.75 -0.38
CA SER A 6 13.95 41.82 -1.39
C SER A 6 14.00 41.21 -2.81
N GLY A 7 13.20 41.78 -3.73
CA GLY A 7 13.13 41.35 -5.15
C GLY A 7 11.86 40.62 -5.59
N LEU A 8 10.91 40.36 -4.68
CA LEU A 8 9.62 39.70 -5.01
C LEU A 8 8.57 40.65 -5.62
N GLU A 9 8.85 41.95 -5.72
CA GLU A 9 7.94 42.96 -6.27
C GLU A 9 7.67 42.77 -7.77
N ALA A 10 8.61 42.17 -8.50
CA ALA A 10 8.45 41.83 -9.92
C ALA A 10 7.41 40.72 -10.18
N LEU A 11 6.98 40.00 -9.15
CA LEU A 11 5.99 38.92 -9.22
C LEU A 11 4.61 39.32 -8.67
N GLY A 12 4.38 40.60 -8.37
CA GLY A 12 3.06 41.13 -8.01
C GLY A 12 2.59 40.84 -6.59
N LEU A 13 3.46 40.33 -5.72
CA LEU A 13 3.14 39.94 -4.34
C LEU A 13 3.40 41.11 -3.36
N LYS A 14 2.52 42.11 -3.38
CA LYS A 14 2.69 43.38 -2.64
C LYS A 14 2.43 43.32 -1.12
N ASN A 15 1.90 42.23 -0.57
CA ASN A 15 1.37 42.21 0.81
C ASN A 15 1.98 41.13 1.75
N LEU A 16 3.25 40.77 1.59
CA LEU A 16 3.89 39.74 2.43
C LEU A 16 5.03 40.27 3.30
N SER A 17 5.05 41.57 3.61
CA SER A 17 6.15 42.20 4.35
C SER A 17 6.20 41.88 5.85
N ASN A 18 5.18 41.24 6.43
CA ASN A 18 5.09 40.99 7.88
C ASN A 18 4.81 39.51 8.23
N MET A 19 5.54 38.57 7.64
CA MET A 19 5.54 37.19 8.14
C MET A 19 6.90 36.88 8.76
N ASP A 20 6.93 36.75 10.09
CA ASP A 20 8.09 36.23 10.82
C ASP A 20 8.16 34.72 10.69
N VAL A 21 9.35 34.20 10.41
CA VAL A 21 9.55 32.82 9.95
C VAL A 21 9.65 31.83 11.13
N TYR A 22 9.90 32.30 12.35
CA TYR A 22 9.89 31.48 13.55
C TYR A 22 9.51 32.32 14.78
N ASP A 23 8.36 32.02 15.39
CA ASP A 23 7.99 32.57 16.70
C ASP A 23 8.25 31.54 17.80
N GLU A 24 9.16 31.88 18.72
CA GLU A 24 9.24 31.26 20.04
C GLU A 24 8.76 32.27 21.10
N LYS A 25 7.73 31.93 21.89
CA LYS A 25 7.80 31.70 23.37
C LYS A 25 6.44 31.83 24.09
N GLU A 26 6.09 30.74 24.76
CA GLU A 26 5.55 30.53 26.12
C GLU A 26 4.38 31.36 26.75
N LYS A 27 3.56 30.59 27.48
CA LYS A 27 2.54 30.87 28.54
C LYS A 27 1.11 31.08 27.99
N GLU A 28 0.07 30.38 28.44
CA GLU A 28 -0.28 29.99 29.81
C GLU A 28 -1.30 28.82 29.79
N VAL A 29 -1.19 27.89 30.75
CA VAL A 29 -2.10 26.76 30.93
C VAL A 29 -3.46 27.24 31.44
N LYS A 30 -4.52 27.06 30.65
CA LYS A 30 -5.89 26.90 31.15
C LYS A 30 -6.46 25.60 30.60
N ALA A 31 -6.61 24.63 31.49
CA ALA A 31 -7.31 23.39 31.23
C ALA A 31 -8.79 23.68 30.96
N ALA A 32 -9.16 23.77 29.67
CA ALA A 32 -10.49 23.49 29.21
C ALA A 32 -10.41 22.15 28.47
N VAL A 33 -10.76 21.07 29.17
CA VAL A 33 -11.05 19.79 28.52
C VAL A 33 -12.39 19.96 27.83
N GLU A 34 -12.38 20.58 26.65
CA GLU A 34 -13.44 20.38 25.67
C GLU A 34 -13.27 18.95 25.16
N LYS A 35 -14.14 18.06 25.66
CA LYS A 35 -14.42 16.81 25.00
C LYS A 35 -14.95 17.17 23.61
N GLU A 36 -14.08 17.17 22.61
CA GLU A 36 -14.53 17.04 21.23
C GLU A 36 -15.35 15.76 21.15
N GLU A 37 -16.67 15.93 21.04
CA GLU A 37 -17.58 14.86 20.66
C GLU A 37 -17.07 14.29 19.34
N LYS A 38 -16.51 13.08 19.40
CA LYS A 38 -16.16 12.29 18.21
C LYS A 38 -17.43 12.18 17.37
N GLN A 39 -17.50 12.94 16.27
CA GLN A 39 -18.49 12.69 15.24
C GLN A 39 -18.43 11.20 14.88
N PRO A 40 -19.59 10.53 14.69
CA PRO A 40 -19.61 9.13 14.33
C PRO A 40 -18.82 8.95 13.03
N PHE A 41 -17.78 8.13 13.11
CA PHE A 41 -16.93 7.80 11.97
C PHE A 41 -17.74 6.95 10.98
N ASP A 42 -17.91 7.46 9.75
CA ASP A 42 -18.43 6.69 8.63
C ASP A 42 -17.36 6.63 7.52
N GLU A 43 -16.97 5.42 7.12
CA GLU A 43 -16.01 5.20 6.05
C GLU A 43 -16.50 5.76 4.70
N ALA A 44 -17.81 5.81 4.47
CA ALA A 44 -18.42 6.35 3.25
C ALA A 44 -18.02 7.82 3.00
N ASP A 45 -17.79 8.60 4.05
CA ASP A 45 -17.39 10.00 3.95
C ASP A 45 -15.98 10.19 3.39
N TYR A 46 -15.15 9.15 3.45
CA TYR A 46 -13.75 9.19 3.04
C TYR A 46 -13.52 8.67 1.63
N ILE A 47 -14.56 8.21 0.95
CA ILE A 47 -14.47 7.63 -0.39
C ILE A 47 -15.35 8.40 -1.40
N TYR A 48 -15.06 8.20 -2.68
CA TYR A 48 -15.84 8.76 -3.77
C TYR A 48 -15.79 7.85 -4.99
N ASP A 49 -16.80 7.94 -5.85
CA ASP A 49 -16.79 7.24 -7.12
C ASP A 49 -15.94 8.00 -8.14
N LYS A 50 -14.88 7.33 -8.61
CA LYS A 50 -14.02 7.83 -9.68
C LYS A 50 -14.36 7.13 -10.99
N THR A 51 -14.52 7.91 -12.05
CA THR A 51 -14.80 7.37 -13.39
C THR A 51 -13.50 6.91 -14.05
N TYR A 52 -13.53 5.71 -14.62
CA TYR A 52 -12.44 5.08 -15.37
C TYR A 52 -12.90 4.72 -16.78
N ILE A 53 -11.95 4.73 -17.72
CA ILE A 53 -12.10 4.12 -19.05
C ILE A 53 -11.25 2.86 -19.03
N CYS A 54 -11.86 1.70 -19.31
CA CYS A 54 -11.14 0.44 -19.32
C CYS A 54 -10.20 0.37 -20.54
N PRO A 55 -8.88 0.16 -20.38
CA PRO A 55 -7.94 0.07 -21.51
C PRO A 55 -8.09 -1.23 -22.32
N VAL A 56 -8.96 -2.16 -21.89
CA VAL A 56 -9.19 -3.45 -22.57
C VAL A 56 -10.50 -3.45 -23.35
N CYS A 57 -11.54 -2.76 -22.90
CA CYS A 57 -12.84 -2.77 -23.59
C CYS A 57 -13.38 -1.37 -23.90
N ASP A 58 -12.65 -0.31 -23.56
CA ASP A 58 -12.96 1.10 -23.79
C ASP A 58 -14.27 1.60 -23.15
N LYS A 59 -14.96 0.74 -22.38
CA LYS A 59 -16.17 1.11 -21.65
C LYS A 59 -15.82 1.95 -20.43
N LYS A 60 -16.67 2.95 -20.20
CA LYS A 60 -16.67 3.77 -18.99
C LYS A 60 -17.32 3.00 -17.84
N PHE A 61 -16.75 3.13 -16.65
CA PHE A 61 -17.32 2.61 -15.41
C PHE A 61 -16.86 3.46 -14.23
N LYS A 62 -17.48 3.28 -13.07
CA LYS A 62 -17.08 3.94 -11.82
C LYS A 62 -16.44 2.90 -10.90
N SER A 63 -15.44 3.32 -10.14
CA SER A 63 -14.88 2.53 -9.05
C SER A 63 -14.63 3.46 -7.87
N LYS A 64 -14.84 2.94 -6.66
CA LYS A 64 -14.60 3.67 -5.42
C LYS A 64 -13.11 3.93 -5.24
N THR A 65 -12.79 5.09 -4.69
CA THR A 65 -11.42 5.55 -4.41
C THR A 65 -11.44 6.40 -3.15
N VAL A 66 -10.37 6.34 -2.35
CA VAL A 66 -10.21 7.18 -1.16
C VAL A 66 -9.94 8.64 -1.55
N LYS A 67 -10.61 9.58 -0.86
CA LYS A 67 -10.37 11.01 -0.99
C LYS A 67 -8.97 11.36 -0.46
N THR A 68 -8.13 11.95 -1.31
CA THR A 68 -6.77 12.38 -0.95
C THR A 68 -6.80 13.35 0.23
N GLY A 69 -5.87 13.19 1.18
CA GLY A 69 -5.65 14.12 2.30
C GLY A 69 -6.60 13.94 3.50
N ARG A 70 -7.54 13.01 3.43
CA ARG A 70 -8.48 12.72 4.54
C ARG A 70 -8.02 11.55 5.42
N SER A 71 -7.15 10.66 4.92
CA SER A 71 -6.58 9.56 5.70
C SER A 71 -5.27 9.99 6.37
N LYS A 72 -5.20 9.91 7.69
CA LYS A 72 -4.00 10.21 8.47
C LYS A 72 -3.17 8.94 8.63
N LEU A 73 -1.90 8.96 8.20
CA LEU A 73 -0.99 7.85 8.42
C LEU A 73 -0.74 7.68 9.93
N GLU A 74 -1.02 6.49 10.45
CA GLU A 74 -0.86 6.16 11.86
C GLU A 74 0.52 5.54 12.12
N ARG A 75 0.85 4.50 11.36
CA ARG A 75 2.12 3.79 11.45
C ARG A 75 2.49 3.16 10.11
N ILE A 76 3.72 2.67 10.04
CA ILE A 76 4.19 1.83 8.93
C ILE A 76 4.71 0.55 9.58
N ASP A 77 4.11 -0.59 9.24
CA ASP A 77 4.56 -1.90 9.72
C ASP A 77 5.98 -2.20 9.21
N SER A 78 6.64 -3.21 9.78
CA SER A 78 8.01 -3.59 9.41
C SER A 78 8.17 -3.92 7.93
N ASP A 79 7.15 -4.53 7.31
CA ASP A 79 7.10 -4.89 5.89
C ASP A 79 6.58 -3.76 4.99
N LEU A 80 6.66 -2.52 5.47
CA LEU A 80 6.28 -1.29 4.76
C LEU A 80 4.78 -1.14 4.48
N ARG A 81 3.90 -1.92 5.12
CA ARG A 81 2.45 -1.68 5.08
C ARG A 81 2.13 -0.32 5.73
N PRO A 82 1.57 0.65 4.98
CA PRO A 82 1.09 1.89 5.60
C PRO A 82 -0.26 1.63 6.26
N VAL A 83 -0.38 1.95 7.55
CA VAL A 83 -1.63 1.84 8.30
C VAL A 83 -2.18 3.24 8.52
N TYR A 84 -3.43 3.45 8.13
CA TYR A 84 -4.11 4.74 8.20
C TYR A 84 -5.23 4.71 9.23
N GLN A 85 -5.47 5.85 9.85
CA GLN A 85 -6.66 6.07 10.65
C GLN A 85 -7.87 6.22 9.74
N PHE A 86 -9.03 5.81 10.25
CA PHE A 86 -10.35 5.95 9.63
C PHE A 86 -10.56 5.03 8.42
N VAL A 87 -9.88 5.26 7.29
CA VAL A 87 -10.08 4.46 6.07
C VAL A 87 -8.79 3.75 5.67
N ASP A 88 -8.89 2.45 5.38
CA ASP A 88 -7.81 1.68 4.78
C ASP A 88 -7.81 1.84 3.24
N PRO A 89 -6.87 2.61 2.65
CA PRO A 89 -6.84 2.82 1.21
C PRO A 89 -6.54 1.54 0.42
N LEU A 90 -5.97 0.53 1.07
CA LEU A 90 -5.67 -0.75 0.45
C LEU A 90 -6.95 -1.43 -0.07
N LYS A 91 -8.09 -1.25 0.63
CA LYS A 91 -9.37 -1.81 0.21
C LYS A 91 -9.83 -1.30 -1.16
N TYR A 92 -9.38 -0.11 -1.55
CA TYR A 92 -9.80 0.61 -2.75
C TYR A 92 -8.73 0.66 -3.85
N ASP A 93 -7.60 -0.02 -3.67
CA ASP A 93 -6.49 0.05 -4.62
C ASP A 93 -6.70 -0.81 -5.88
N ALA A 94 -7.45 -1.91 -5.76
CA ALA A 94 -7.80 -2.77 -6.89
C ALA A 94 -8.97 -2.17 -7.70
N ILE A 95 -8.68 -1.79 -8.94
CA ILE A 95 -9.68 -1.31 -9.89
C ILE A 95 -10.11 -2.48 -10.77
N VAL A 96 -11.40 -2.78 -10.80
CA VAL A 96 -11.98 -3.88 -11.57
C VAL A 96 -12.97 -3.31 -12.57
N CYS A 97 -12.82 -3.66 -13.85
CA CYS A 97 -13.80 -3.33 -14.87
C CYS A 97 -14.97 -4.32 -14.80
N PRO A 98 -16.21 -3.87 -14.52
CA PRO A 98 -17.37 -4.75 -14.41
C PRO A 98 -17.81 -5.33 -15.76
N HIS A 99 -17.32 -4.78 -16.87
CA HIS A 99 -17.72 -5.19 -18.22
C HIS A 99 -16.89 -6.33 -18.80
N CYS A 100 -15.61 -6.44 -18.44
CA CYS A 100 -14.70 -7.40 -19.07
C CYS A 100 -13.79 -8.14 -18.08
N GLY A 101 -13.85 -7.83 -16.78
CA GLY A 101 -13.03 -8.50 -15.76
C GLY A 101 -11.57 -8.08 -15.74
N PHE A 102 -11.17 -7.10 -16.56
CA PHE A 102 -9.84 -6.51 -16.45
C PHE A 102 -9.71 -5.85 -15.08
N ALA A 103 -8.68 -6.26 -14.34
CA ALA A 103 -8.36 -5.70 -13.03
C ALA A 103 -6.87 -5.39 -12.92
N ALA A 104 -6.55 -4.27 -12.29
CA ALA A 104 -5.19 -3.90 -11.94
C ALA A 104 -5.17 -3.05 -10.67
N LEU A 105 -4.03 -3.03 -9.97
CA LEU A 105 -3.81 -2.02 -8.94
C LEU A 105 -3.84 -0.62 -9.58
N SER A 106 -4.23 0.39 -8.80
CA SER A 106 -4.45 1.75 -9.28
C SER A 106 -3.31 2.31 -10.13
N ARG A 107 -2.08 2.02 -9.73
CA ARG A 107 -0.84 2.46 -10.40
C ARG A 107 -0.56 1.78 -11.75
N PHE A 108 -1.12 0.59 -11.98
CA PHE A 108 -0.92 -0.22 -13.19
C PHE A 108 -2.13 -0.22 -14.12
N PHE A 109 -3.22 0.46 -13.76
CA PHE A 109 -4.48 0.35 -14.49
C PHE A 109 -4.47 1.00 -15.87
N LYS A 110 -3.67 2.05 -16.11
CA LYS A 110 -3.76 2.83 -17.35
C LYS A 110 -3.11 2.18 -18.57
N TYR A 111 -2.02 1.45 -18.39
CA TYR A 111 -1.16 1.04 -19.49
C TYR A 111 -1.29 -0.47 -19.75
N VAL A 112 -1.98 -0.83 -20.84
CA VAL A 112 -2.13 -2.20 -21.32
C VAL A 112 -1.85 -2.22 -22.81
N THR A 113 -0.93 -3.09 -23.26
CA THR A 113 -0.64 -3.22 -24.69
C THR A 113 -1.75 -3.98 -25.43
N SER A 114 -1.86 -3.84 -26.75
CA SER A 114 -2.86 -4.58 -27.54
C SER A 114 -2.73 -6.10 -27.38
N MET A 115 -1.50 -6.61 -27.24
CA MET A 115 -1.23 -8.02 -26.96
C MET A 115 -1.77 -8.43 -25.59
N GLN A 116 -1.50 -7.64 -24.55
CA GLN A 116 -2.02 -7.89 -23.19
C GLN A 116 -3.54 -7.83 -23.15
N ALA A 117 -4.15 -6.84 -23.80
CA ALA A 117 -5.60 -6.72 -23.90
C ALA A 117 -6.21 -7.95 -24.59
N SER A 118 -5.58 -8.48 -25.65
CA SER A 118 -6.00 -9.72 -26.31
C SER A 118 -5.97 -10.93 -25.35
N LEU A 119 -4.88 -11.10 -24.59
CA LEU A 119 -4.75 -12.17 -23.60
C LEU A 119 -5.83 -12.07 -22.51
N ILE A 120 -6.13 -10.87 -22.03
CA ILE A 120 -7.18 -10.64 -21.03
C ILE A 120 -8.55 -10.99 -21.61
N ARG A 121 -8.85 -10.57 -22.84
CA ARG A 121 -10.15 -10.88 -23.48
C ARG A 121 -10.37 -12.37 -23.66
N SER A 122 -9.34 -13.11 -24.09
CA SER A 122 -9.45 -14.54 -24.36
C SER A 122 -9.52 -15.39 -23.09
N ASN A 123 -8.76 -15.04 -22.05
CA ASN A 123 -8.63 -15.87 -20.85
C ASN A 123 -9.51 -15.43 -19.67
N ILE A 124 -9.87 -14.15 -19.58
CA ILE A 124 -10.62 -13.59 -18.45
C ILE A 124 -12.01 -13.17 -18.89
N SER A 125 -12.12 -12.29 -19.89
CA SER A 125 -13.41 -11.73 -20.28
C SER A 125 -14.41 -12.76 -20.80
N SER A 126 -13.92 -13.87 -21.36
CA SER A 126 -14.73 -14.99 -21.85
C SER A 126 -15.48 -15.75 -20.74
N SER A 127 -14.97 -15.74 -19.51
CA SER A 127 -15.53 -16.47 -18.37
C SER A 127 -16.01 -15.56 -17.23
N PHE A 128 -15.67 -14.27 -17.29
CA PHE A 128 -16.05 -13.30 -16.28
C PHE A 128 -17.56 -13.03 -16.27
N ARG A 129 -18.20 -13.20 -15.11
CA ARG A 129 -19.65 -13.03 -14.92
C ARG A 129 -20.06 -11.74 -14.23
N GLY A 130 -19.12 -10.80 -14.04
CA GLY A 130 -19.35 -9.58 -13.29
C GLY A 130 -18.93 -9.68 -11.82
N ILE A 131 -18.87 -8.53 -11.17
CA ILE A 131 -18.68 -8.37 -9.72
C ILE A 131 -19.81 -7.50 -9.18
N LYS A 132 -20.24 -7.73 -7.93
CA LYS A 132 -21.24 -6.89 -7.28
C LYS A 132 -20.65 -5.50 -7.01
N GLU A 133 -21.31 -4.45 -7.51
CA GLU A 133 -20.84 -3.06 -7.41
C GLU A 133 -21.72 -2.19 -6.49
N ASP A 134 -22.89 -2.69 -6.07
CA ASP A 134 -23.93 -1.90 -5.36
C ASP A 134 -23.65 -1.67 -3.87
N LYS A 135 -22.41 -1.85 -3.41
CA LYS A 135 -22.04 -1.60 -2.02
C LYS A 135 -21.64 -0.14 -1.86
N GLU A 136 -21.90 0.45 -0.69
CA GLU A 136 -21.47 1.81 -0.37
C GLU A 136 -19.97 1.87 -0.08
N VAL A 137 -19.48 0.92 0.72
CA VAL A 137 -18.07 0.72 1.12
C VAL A 137 -17.61 -0.70 0.76
N TYR A 138 -16.31 -0.90 0.61
CA TYR A 138 -15.74 -2.25 0.43
C TYR A 138 -15.37 -2.86 1.78
N THR A 139 -15.84 -4.09 2.00
CA THR A 139 -15.34 -4.94 3.10
C THR A 139 -13.95 -5.46 2.75
N TYR A 140 -13.23 -5.98 3.75
CA TYR A 140 -11.96 -6.68 3.49
C TYR A 140 -12.14 -7.87 2.54
N ASP A 141 -13.25 -8.60 2.62
CA ASP A 141 -13.54 -9.70 1.70
C ASP A 141 -13.73 -9.24 0.25
N ASP A 142 -14.44 -8.12 0.05
CA ASP A 142 -14.58 -7.52 -1.28
C ASP A 142 -13.21 -7.11 -1.83
N ALA A 143 -12.39 -6.47 -0.99
CA ALA A 143 -11.05 -6.05 -1.36
C ALA A 143 -10.14 -7.24 -1.70
N ILE A 144 -10.14 -8.30 -0.90
CA ILE A 144 -9.32 -9.51 -1.13
C ILE A 144 -9.72 -10.17 -2.45
N VAL A 145 -11.03 -10.34 -2.72
CA VAL A 145 -11.51 -10.90 -3.99
C VAL A 145 -11.07 -10.04 -5.18
N ARG A 146 -11.21 -8.72 -5.08
CA ARG A 146 -10.76 -7.78 -6.13
C ARG A 146 -9.25 -7.88 -6.37
N HIS A 147 -8.43 -7.97 -5.31
CA HIS A 147 -6.97 -8.10 -5.44
C HIS A 147 -6.54 -9.48 -5.98
N LYS A 148 -7.24 -10.57 -5.62
CA LYS A 148 -7.02 -11.88 -6.24
C LYS A 148 -7.32 -11.85 -7.74
N LEU A 149 -8.37 -11.13 -8.17
CA LEU A 149 -8.63 -10.91 -9.60
C LEU A 149 -7.53 -10.07 -10.27
N VAL A 150 -6.97 -9.07 -9.58
CA VAL A 150 -5.77 -8.36 -10.05
C VAL A 150 -4.61 -9.33 -10.25
N LEU A 151 -4.32 -10.20 -9.27
CA LEU A 151 -3.24 -11.17 -9.36
C LEU A 151 -3.41 -12.08 -10.59
N VAL A 152 -4.60 -12.61 -10.83
CA VAL A 152 -4.89 -13.41 -12.04
C VAL A 152 -4.64 -12.59 -13.32
N ASN A 153 -5.08 -11.33 -13.37
CA ASN A 153 -4.81 -10.45 -14.49
C ASN A 153 -3.30 -10.23 -14.71
N THR A 154 -2.50 -10.09 -13.65
CA THR A 154 -1.04 -9.94 -13.77
C THR A 154 -0.37 -11.17 -14.37
N ILE A 155 -0.87 -12.38 -14.06
CA ILE A 155 -0.38 -13.63 -14.64
C ILE A 155 -0.76 -13.72 -16.11
N VAL A 156 -2.05 -13.53 -16.44
CA VAL A 156 -2.58 -13.62 -17.82
C VAL A 156 -1.93 -12.61 -18.74
N LYS A 157 -1.78 -11.35 -18.30
CA LYS A 157 -1.15 -10.29 -19.10
C LYS A 157 0.38 -10.38 -19.15
N LYS A 158 0.96 -11.41 -18.54
CA LYS A 158 2.42 -11.59 -18.40
C LYS A 158 3.08 -10.31 -17.89
N ALA A 159 2.53 -9.75 -16.82
CA ALA A 159 3.08 -8.58 -16.15
C ALA A 159 4.50 -8.84 -15.65
N LYS A 160 5.21 -7.77 -15.29
CA LYS A 160 6.49 -7.84 -14.59
C LYS A 160 6.38 -8.71 -13.33
N THR A 161 7.41 -9.46 -13.00
CA THR A 161 7.48 -10.28 -11.78
C THR A 161 7.31 -9.39 -10.54
N SER A 162 7.90 -8.18 -10.53
CA SER A 162 7.70 -7.21 -9.45
C SER A 162 6.24 -6.79 -9.25
N GLU A 163 5.45 -6.67 -10.32
CA GLU A 163 4.02 -6.35 -10.24
C GLU A 163 3.21 -7.49 -9.61
N ARG A 164 3.56 -8.74 -9.93
CA ARG A 164 2.93 -9.93 -9.31
C ARG A 164 3.29 -10.00 -7.82
N ALA A 165 4.56 -9.86 -7.49
CA ALA A 165 5.08 -9.86 -6.12
C ALA A 165 4.42 -8.79 -5.25
N TYR A 166 4.31 -7.57 -5.78
CA TYR A 166 3.66 -6.46 -5.09
C TYR A 166 2.15 -6.69 -4.89
N THR A 167 1.49 -7.35 -5.86
CA THR A 167 0.08 -7.74 -5.70
C THR A 167 -0.09 -8.78 -4.59
N CYS A 168 0.80 -9.79 -4.51
CA CYS A 168 0.82 -10.74 -3.40
C CYS A 168 1.01 -10.05 -2.05
N LEU A 169 1.95 -9.12 -1.96
CA LEU A 169 2.20 -8.34 -0.74
C LEU A 169 0.96 -7.55 -0.30
N LYS A 170 0.25 -6.91 -1.24
CA LYS A 170 -1.00 -6.21 -0.92
C LYS A 170 -2.11 -7.14 -0.44
N ILE A 171 -2.20 -8.35 -0.98
CA ILE A 171 -3.17 -9.35 -0.49
C ILE A 171 -2.81 -9.77 0.93
N ALA A 172 -1.53 -10.00 1.24
CA ALA A 172 -1.08 -10.29 2.60
C ALA A 172 -1.47 -9.16 3.57
N TRP A 173 -1.25 -7.90 3.19
CA TRP A 173 -1.66 -6.75 4.00
C TRP A 173 -3.19 -6.63 4.20
N LEU A 174 -4.00 -7.02 3.20
CA LEU A 174 -5.46 -7.07 3.34
C LEU A 174 -5.91 -8.18 4.30
N LEU A 175 -5.25 -9.34 4.25
CA LEU A 175 -5.54 -10.44 5.18
C LEU A 175 -5.20 -10.05 6.62
N ARG A 176 -4.07 -9.37 6.82
CA ARG A 176 -3.70 -8.78 8.11
C ARG A 176 -4.72 -7.75 8.58
N GLY A 177 -5.11 -6.81 7.70
CA GLY A 177 -6.13 -5.81 8.00
C GLY A 177 -7.49 -6.42 8.34
N LYS A 178 -7.86 -7.52 7.66
CA LYS A 178 -9.06 -8.28 8.00
C LYS A 178 -8.98 -8.85 9.41
N ALA A 179 -7.86 -9.49 9.76
CA ALA A 179 -7.65 -10.06 11.10
C ALA A 179 -7.69 -8.97 12.19
N GLU A 180 -7.07 -7.81 11.94
CA GLU A 180 -7.09 -6.64 12.83
C GLU A 180 -8.50 -6.04 13.01
N SER A 181 -9.42 -6.29 12.07
CA SER A 181 -10.81 -5.79 12.12
C SER A 181 -11.80 -6.74 12.79
N LEU A 182 -11.39 -7.96 13.14
CA LEU A 182 -12.23 -8.92 13.86
C LEU A 182 -12.35 -8.53 15.33
N GLU A 183 -13.51 -8.80 15.93
CA GLU A 183 -13.73 -8.60 17.36
C GLU A 183 -13.58 -9.92 18.11
N GLU A 184 -13.04 -9.91 19.34
CA GLU A 184 -12.89 -11.14 20.16
C GLU A 184 -14.24 -11.84 20.44
N THR A 185 -15.34 -11.10 20.33
CA THR A 185 -16.72 -11.60 20.44
C THR A 185 -17.21 -12.35 19.20
N ASP A 186 -16.49 -12.26 18.07
CA ASP A 186 -16.84 -12.94 16.84
C ASP A 186 -16.80 -14.47 17.02
N LYS A 187 -17.77 -15.13 16.38
CA LYS A 187 -17.84 -16.58 16.40
C LYS A 187 -16.58 -17.17 15.76
N ASP A 188 -15.97 -18.14 16.43
CA ASP A 188 -14.74 -18.78 15.96
C ASP A 188 -13.56 -17.78 15.75
N TYR A 189 -13.55 -16.63 16.44
CA TYR A 189 -12.52 -15.59 16.32
C TYR A 189 -11.09 -16.14 16.18
N GLN A 190 -10.68 -16.99 17.14
CA GLN A 190 -9.33 -17.57 17.15
C GLN A 190 -9.04 -18.39 15.88
N LYS A 191 -10.00 -19.20 15.40
CA LYS A 191 -9.83 -19.98 14.17
C LYS A 191 -9.77 -19.08 12.94
N GLN A 192 -10.54 -17.99 12.92
CA GLN A 192 -10.51 -17.02 11.82
C GLN A 192 -9.16 -16.32 11.76
N VAL A 193 -8.65 -15.85 12.91
CA VAL A 193 -7.32 -15.21 13.01
C VAL A 193 -6.22 -16.17 12.56
N GLU A 194 -6.22 -17.42 13.02
CA GLU A 194 -5.24 -18.43 12.61
C GLU A 194 -5.31 -18.74 11.11
N ALA A 195 -6.52 -18.86 10.55
CA ALA A 195 -6.71 -19.11 9.13
C ALA A 195 -6.21 -17.94 8.27
N LEU A 196 -6.53 -16.70 8.68
CA LEU A 196 -6.06 -15.48 8.01
C LEU A 196 -4.55 -15.34 8.09
N ALA A 197 -3.94 -15.62 9.24
CA ALA A 197 -2.49 -15.59 9.42
C ALA A 197 -1.79 -16.62 8.53
N LYS A 198 -2.36 -17.83 8.40
CA LYS A 198 -1.81 -18.85 7.50
C LYS A 198 -1.89 -18.42 6.03
N GLU A 199 -3.04 -17.89 5.59
CA GLU A 199 -3.20 -17.38 4.23
C GLU A 199 -2.27 -16.18 3.96
N GLU A 200 -2.13 -15.28 4.93
CA GLU A 200 -1.20 -14.15 4.87
C GLU A 200 0.22 -14.65 4.62
N MET A 201 0.67 -15.64 5.38
CA MET A 201 2.02 -16.20 5.25
C MET A 201 2.29 -16.85 3.89
N GLU A 202 1.28 -17.47 3.26
CA GLU A 202 1.40 -17.98 1.89
C GLU A 202 1.62 -16.83 0.88
N PHE A 203 0.91 -15.72 1.03
CA PHE A 203 1.10 -14.54 0.18
C PHE A 203 2.40 -13.79 0.46
N ILE A 204 2.86 -13.73 1.71
CA ILE A 204 4.18 -13.17 2.08
C ILE A 204 5.29 -13.99 1.43
N LYS A 205 5.19 -15.33 1.44
CA LYS A 205 6.15 -16.20 0.76
C LYS A 205 6.18 -15.94 -0.76
N ASN A 206 5.01 -15.89 -1.40
CA ASN A 206 4.92 -15.59 -2.82
C ASN A 206 5.47 -14.18 -3.17
N ALA A 207 5.25 -13.20 -2.29
CA ALA A 207 5.80 -11.86 -2.44
C ALA A 207 7.33 -11.87 -2.32
N TYR A 208 7.89 -12.60 -1.34
CA TYR A 208 9.33 -12.77 -1.18
C TYR A 208 9.98 -13.33 -2.45
N GLU A 209 9.53 -14.49 -2.90
CA GLU A 209 10.09 -15.19 -4.07
C GLU A 209 10.01 -14.31 -5.33
N GLY A 210 8.87 -13.65 -5.54
CA GLY A 210 8.71 -12.75 -6.69
C GLY A 210 9.58 -11.50 -6.61
N PHE A 211 9.77 -10.89 -5.44
CA PHE A 211 10.65 -9.73 -5.31
C PHE A 211 12.13 -10.11 -5.40
N GLU A 212 12.54 -11.27 -4.86
CA GLU A 212 13.89 -11.80 -5.00
C GLU A 212 14.24 -12.04 -6.48
N GLU A 213 13.34 -12.68 -7.23
CA GLU A 213 13.50 -12.88 -8.68
C GLU A 213 13.55 -11.54 -9.42
N ALA A 214 12.61 -10.63 -9.13
CA ALA A 214 12.56 -9.32 -9.76
C ALA A 214 13.83 -8.50 -9.47
N PHE A 215 14.39 -8.59 -8.26
CA PHE A 215 15.62 -7.91 -7.87
C PHE A 215 16.78 -8.22 -8.84
N SER A 216 16.83 -9.46 -9.33
CA SER A 216 17.91 -9.96 -10.20
C SER A 216 17.62 -9.78 -11.69
N THR A 217 16.37 -9.57 -12.08
CA THR A 217 15.92 -9.64 -13.49
C THR A 217 15.29 -8.36 -14.01
N GLU A 218 14.90 -7.44 -13.14
CA GLU A 218 14.24 -6.18 -13.49
C GLU A 218 15.07 -4.96 -13.11
N THR A 219 14.71 -3.80 -13.67
CA THR A 219 15.34 -2.52 -13.36
C THR A 219 14.53 -1.72 -12.34
N PHE A 220 15.23 -0.97 -11.49
CA PHE A 220 14.63 0.00 -10.58
C PHE A 220 14.21 1.29 -11.33
N PRO A 221 13.14 1.99 -10.89
CA PRO A 221 12.31 1.68 -9.72
C PRO A 221 11.31 0.54 -9.97
N MET A 222 11.18 -0.37 -8.99
CA MET A 222 10.22 -1.48 -9.04
C MET A 222 8.99 -1.12 -8.21
N CYS A 223 7.81 -1.15 -8.82
CA CYS A 223 6.56 -0.75 -8.15
C CYS A 223 6.65 0.64 -7.46
N GLY A 224 7.45 1.56 -8.02
CA GLY A 224 7.68 2.90 -7.48
C GLY A 224 8.62 2.95 -6.27
N MET A 225 9.29 1.86 -5.94
CA MET A 225 10.30 1.77 -4.90
C MET A 225 11.71 1.77 -5.53
N ASP A 226 12.63 2.48 -4.89
CA ASP A 226 14.05 2.43 -5.23
C ASP A 226 14.71 1.11 -4.77
N GLU A 227 15.96 0.89 -5.18
CA GLU A 227 16.69 -0.34 -4.86
C GLU A 227 16.79 -0.57 -3.34
N ASN A 228 17.10 0.47 -2.57
CA ASN A 228 17.29 0.36 -1.12
C ASN A 228 15.97 0.00 -0.40
N THR A 229 14.85 0.56 -0.85
CA THR A 229 13.51 0.28 -0.32
C THR A 229 13.08 -1.15 -0.64
N VAL A 230 13.31 -1.63 -1.87
CA VAL A 230 13.03 -3.03 -2.22
C VAL A 230 13.96 -3.98 -1.48
N THR A 231 15.23 -3.63 -1.31
CA THR A 231 16.19 -4.43 -0.52
C THR A 231 15.70 -4.59 0.92
N LEU A 232 15.23 -3.51 1.55
CA LEU A 232 14.67 -3.52 2.90
C LEU A 232 13.42 -4.41 2.99
N LEU A 233 12.52 -4.27 2.01
CA LEU A 233 11.31 -5.07 1.93
C LEU A 233 11.63 -6.56 1.79
N VAL A 234 12.53 -6.94 0.87
CA VAL A 234 12.95 -8.34 0.67
C VAL A 234 13.58 -8.89 1.95
N ALA A 235 14.38 -8.09 2.66
CA ALA A 235 14.94 -8.50 3.95
C ALA A 235 13.86 -8.83 4.99
N GLU A 236 12.87 -7.97 5.15
CA GLU A 236 11.79 -8.20 6.11
C GLU A 236 10.90 -9.37 5.71
N LEU A 237 10.57 -9.52 4.42
CA LEU A 237 9.80 -10.65 3.93
C LEU A 237 10.56 -11.97 4.17
N ALA A 238 11.88 -12.00 3.92
CA ALA A 238 12.73 -13.15 4.24
C ALA A 238 12.65 -13.52 5.73
N ARG A 239 12.72 -12.52 6.63
CA ARG A 239 12.62 -12.73 8.07
C ARG A 239 11.28 -13.35 8.45
N LYS A 240 10.17 -12.76 7.96
CA LYS A 240 8.81 -13.24 8.24
C LYS A 240 8.60 -14.70 7.87
N ILE A 241 9.22 -15.18 6.79
CA ILE A 241 9.14 -16.59 6.36
C ILE A 241 10.19 -17.51 7.00
N GLY A 242 10.91 -17.04 8.02
CA GLY A 242 11.92 -17.82 8.76
C GLY A 242 13.29 -17.89 8.08
N LYS A 243 13.50 -17.23 6.93
CA LYS A 243 14.78 -17.20 6.22
C LYS A 243 15.73 -16.15 6.79
N THR A 244 16.08 -16.30 8.07
CA THR A 244 16.88 -15.34 8.85
C THR A 244 18.27 -15.07 8.25
N GLU A 245 18.93 -16.07 7.68
CA GLU A 245 20.25 -15.90 7.04
C GLU A 245 20.18 -15.07 5.75
N GLU A 246 19.19 -15.32 4.89
CA GLU A 246 18.91 -14.50 3.71
C GLU A 246 18.57 -13.07 4.12
N SER A 247 17.69 -12.91 5.12
CA SER A 247 17.36 -11.60 5.68
C SER A 247 18.60 -10.83 6.13
N GLY A 248 19.50 -11.47 6.91
CA GLY A 248 20.73 -10.86 7.38
C GLY A 248 21.69 -10.42 6.27
N ARG A 249 21.75 -11.15 5.15
CA ARG A 249 22.51 -10.76 3.95
C ARG A 249 21.93 -9.49 3.30
N TRP A 250 20.61 -9.43 3.13
CA TRP A 250 19.94 -8.25 2.59
C TRP A 250 20.11 -7.02 3.48
N ILE A 251 19.98 -7.17 4.81
CA ILE A 251 20.24 -6.10 5.77
C ILE A 251 21.69 -5.59 5.67
N SER A 252 22.66 -6.49 5.57
CA SER A 252 24.08 -6.12 5.44
C SER A 252 24.35 -5.30 4.18
N LYS A 253 23.68 -5.64 3.06
CA LYS A 253 23.72 -4.86 1.81
C LYS A 253 23.25 -3.41 2.05
N ILE A 254 22.17 -3.20 2.79
CA ILE A 254 21.62 -1.86 3.09
C ILE A 254 22.55 -1.06 3.99
N LEU A 255 23.05 -1.68 5.06
CA LEU A 255 23.88 -0.98 6.06
C LEU A 255 25.22 -0.51 5.47
N THR A 256 25.74 -1.25 4.48
CA THR A 256 27.00 -0.91 3.78
C THR A 256 26.79 -0.02 2.55
N ALA A 257 25.55 0.12 2.05
CA ALA A 257 25.22 0.99 0.93
C ALA A 257 25.49 2.47 1.26
N ARG A 258 26.16 3.18 0.34
CA ARG A 258 26.55 4.59 0.52
C ARG A 258 25.39 5.54 0.21
N ASP A 259 24.51 5.14 -0.68
CA ASP A 259 23.35 5.85 -1.19
C ASP A 259 22.06 5.58 -0.38
N ALA A 260 22.08 4.60 0.53
CA ALA A 260 20.98 4.37 1.47
C ALA A 260 20.90 5.48 2.53
N ASN A 261 19.73 6.13 2.60
CA ASN A 261 19.47 7.18 3.59
C ASN A 261 19.35 6.63 5.03
N GLU A 262 19.49 7.50 6.03
CA GLU A 262 19.50 7.08 7.43
C GLU A 262 18.16 6.45 7.87
N ARG A 263 17.03 6.86 7.29
CA ARG A 263 15.72 6.28 7.61
C ARG A 263 15.65 4.80 7.19
N ILE A 264 16.16 4.46 6.01
CA ILE A 264 16.23 3.06 5.54
C ILE A 264 17.23 2.28 6.40
N LYS A 265 18.39 2.86 6.74
CA LYS A 265 19.38 2.21 7.62
C LYS A 265 18.86 1.95 9.03
N ALA A 266 18.10 2.89 9.60
CA ALA A 266 17.45 2.72 10.90
C ALA A 266 16.50 1.51 10.89
N LYS A 267 15.61 1.43 9.89
CA LYS A 267 14.73 0.26 9.71
C LYS A 267 15.49 -1.05 9.50
N ALA A 268 16.62 -1.00 8.79
CA ALA A 268 17.46 -2.17 8.61
C ALA A 268 18.09 -2.65 9.94
N ARG A 269 18.42 -1.74 10.87
CA ARG A 269 18.86 -2.09 12.22
C ARG A 269 17.72 -2.68 13.06
N GLU A 270 16.51 -2.12 12.99
CA GLU A 270 15.31 -2.68 13.63
C GLU A 270 15.07 -4.15 13.19
N ILE A 271 15.11 -4.42 11.89
CA ILE A 271 14.96 -5.79 11.37
C ILE A 271 16.11 -6.70 11.86
N LYS A 272 17.33 -6.18 11.98
CA LYS A 272 18.47 -6.94 12.51
C LYS A 272 18.25 -7.38 13.96
N GLU A 273 17.66 -6.50 14.78
CA GLU A 273 17.30 -6.81 16.17
C GLU A 273 16.21 -7.88 16.21
N LEU A 274 15.15 -7.74 15.41
CA LEU A 274 14.10 -8.76 15.28
C LEU A 274 14.65 -10.13 14.86
N ILE A 275 15.62 -10.19 13.94
CA ILE A 275 16.29 -11.46 13.56
C ILE A 275 16.98 -12.11 14.77
N GLN A 276 17.55 -11.33 15.69
CA GLN A 276 18.19 -11.87 16.89
C GLN A 276 17.16 -12.39 17.88
N GLU A 277 16.04 -11.69 18.05
CA GLU A 277 14.91 -12.13 18.88
C GLU A 277 14.29 -13.43 18.34
N ASP A 278 14.08 -13.52 17.03
CA ASP A 278 13.56 -14.71 16.35
C ASP A 278 14.48 -15.94 16.52
N LYS A 279 15.80 -15.73 16.65
CA LYS A 279 16.77 -16.82 16.88
C LYS A 279 16.81 -17.31 18.33
N ASN A 280 16.36 -16.47 19.26
CA ASN A 280 16.39 -16.74 20.70
C ASN A 280 15.05 -17.28 21.22
N SER A 281 14.01 -17.30 20.39
CA SER A 281 12.65 -17.79 20.68
C SER A 281 12.45 -19.22 20.19
#